data_AF-E1ZCY4-F1
#
_entry.id   AF-E1ZCY4-F1
#
_cell.length_a   1.000
_cell.length_b   1.000
_cell.length_c   1.000
_cell.angle_alpha   90.00
_cell.angle_beta   90.00
_cell.angle_gamma   90.00
#
_symmetry.space_group_name_H-M   'P 1'
#
loop_
_entity.id
_entity.type
_entity.pdbx_description
1 polymer ?
#
loop_
_entity_poly.entity_id
_entity_poly.type
_entity_poly.pdbx_seq_one_letter_code
_entity_poly.pdbx_strand_id
1 'polypeptide(L)'
;DDLVTFANPSQGYTLLRPAAWEQVDKAGADSLFRDPSKKSTNVGVTVYPVRIASLDQFGDLQAVGERLLGAERAKESTLSVAMVAQTARSSASGAATYDFEYELESTRGRKRILS
;
A
#
# COMPACT_ATOMS: atom_id res chain seq x y z
N ASP A 1 -21.07 -1.47 4.04
CA ASP A 1 -20.04 -2.27 4.73
C ASP A 1 -19.55 -1.52 5.94
N ASP A 2 -19.69 -2.13 7.12
CA ASP A 2 -19.16 -1.56 8.36
C ASP A 2 -17.63 -1.73 8.39
N LEU A 3 -16.92 -0.70 8.85
CA LEU A 3 -15.49 -0.75 9.07
C LEU A 3 -15.19 -1.14 10.51
N VAL A 4 -14.18 -1.99 10.70
CA VAL A 4 -13.69 -2.43 12.00
C VAL A 4 -12.20 -2.18 12.12
N THR A 5 -11.76 -1.85 13.34
CA THR A 5 -10.35 -1.63 13.66
C THR A 5 -9.61 -2.96 13.75
N PHE A 6 -8.52 -3.08 13.01
CA PHE A 6 -7.48 -4.06 13.23
C PHE A 6 -6.26 -3.36 13.83
N ALA A 7 -5.66 -3.98 14.86
CA ALA A 7 -4.47 -3.47 15.52
C ALA A 7 -3.39 -4.55 15.53
N ASN A 8 -2.16 -4.16 15.19
CA ASN A 8 -0.99 -4.99 15.38
C ASN A 8 -0.02 -4.29 16.35
N PRO A 9 -0.11 -4.55 17.67
CA PRO A 9 0.72 -3.89 18.67
C PRO A 9 2.21 -4.20 18.56
N SER A 10 2.59 -5.38 18.05
CA SER A 10 4.01 -5.74 17.92
C SER A 10 4.72 -4.93 16.83
N GLN A 11 3.98 -4.52 15.80
CA GLN A 11 4.46 -3.65 14.72
C GLN A 11 4.08 -2.17 14.91
N GLY A 12 3.21 -1.86 15.88
CA GLY A 12 2.84 -0.50 16.23
C GLY A 12 1.88 0.21 15.27
N TYR A 13 1.03 -0.52 14.53
CA TYR A 13 0.05 0.09 13.62
C TYR A 13 -1.39 -0.34 13.88
N THR A 14 -2.33 0.47 13.37
CA THR A 14 -3.76 0.18 13.30
C THR A 14 -4.31 0.52 11.92
N LEU A 15 -5.30 -0.22 11.43
CA LEU A 15 -6.02 0.11 10.20
C LEU A 15 -7.51 -0.21 10.32
N LEU A 16 -8.34 0.54 9.61
CA LEU A 16 -9.74 0.20 9.41
C LEU A 16 -9.87 -0.73 8.20
N ARG A 17 -10.60 -1.84 8.37
CA ARG A 17 -10.93 -2.76 7.28
C ARG A 17 -12.43 -3.05 7.24
N PRO A 18 -13.00 -3.44 6.10
CA PRO A 18 -14.37 -3.95 6.07
C PRO A 18 -14.52 -5.18 6.97
N ALA A 19 -15.58 -5.22 7.78
CA ALA A 19 -15.83 -6.28 8.76
C ALA A 19 -15.89 -7.68 8.14
N ALA A 20 -16.42 -7.77 6.92
CA ALA A 20 -16.61 -9.03 6.21
C ALA A 20 -15.35 -9.56 5.50
N TRP A 21 -14.25 -8.79 5.47
CA TRP A 21 -13.03 -9.22 4.77
C TRP A 21 -12.24 -10.23 5.59
N GLU A 22 -11.81 -11.30 4.93
CA GLU A 22 -11.04 -12.37 5.56
C GLU A 22 -9.56 -12.00 5.65
N GLN A 23 -8.94 -12.29 6.80
CA GLN A 23 -7.48 -12.23 6.95
C GLN A 23 -6.86 -13.46 6.30
N VAL A 24 -5.82 -13.25 5.50
CA VAL A 24 -5.12 -14.34 4.82
C VAL A 24 -3.60 -14.15 4.87
N ASP A 25 -2.88 -15.25 4.84
CA ASP A 25 -1.42 -15.22 4.81
C ASP A 25 -0.89 -15.05 3.38
N LYS A 26 0.11 -14.19 3.22
CA LYS A 26 0.84 -14.00 1.97
C LYS A 26 2.28 -13.60 2.25
N ALA A 27 3.22 -14.24 1.58
CA ALA A 27 4.64 -13.88 1.69
C ALA A 27 4.86 -12.39 1.40
N GLY A 28 5.59 -11.73 2.31
CA GLY A 28 5.90 -10.30 2.23
C GLY A 28 4.84 -9.35 2.80
N ALA A 29 3.67 -9.84 3.23
CA ALA A 29 2.69 -9.05 3.96
C ALA A 29 2.78 -9.36 5.47
N ASP A 30 2.75 -8.33 6.30
CA ASP A 30 2.58 -8.48 7.75
C ASP A 30 1.10 -8.75 8.09
N SER A 31 0.18 -8.12 7.35
CA SER A 31 -1.24 -8.44 7.39
C SER A 31 -1.88 -8.21 6.03
N LEU A 32 -2.84 -9.05 5.65
CA LEU A 32 -3.57 -8.93 4.40
C LEU A 32 -5.03 -9.33 4.61
N PHE A 33 -5.95 -8.45 4.19
CA PHE A 33 -7.39 -8.66 4.23
C PHE A 33 -7.94 -8.60 2.81
N ARG A 34 -8.79 -9.55 2.43
CA ARG A 34 -9.38 -9.58 1.08
C ARG A 34 -10.89 -9.73 1.13
N ASP A 35 -11.52 -9.19 0.11
CA ASP A 35 -12.95 -9.39 -0.13
C ASP A 35 -13.18 -10.89 -0.46
N PRO A 36 -14.05 -11.60 0.28
CA PRO A 36 -14.32 -13.02 0.03
C PRO A 36 -15.01 -13.27 -1.32
N SER A 37 -15.77 -12.28 -1.82
CA SER A 37 -16.45 -12.34 -3.12
C SER A 37 -15.53 -11.92 -4.28
N LYS A 38 -14.52 -11.09 -4.01
CA LYS A 38 -13.62 -10.53 -5.02
C LYS A 38 -12.17 -10.51 -4.55
N LYS A 39 -11.50 -11.66 -4.68
CA LYS A 39 -10.10 -11.86 -4.22
C LYS A 39 -9.07 -10.86 -4.76
N SER A 40 -9.35 -10.18 -5.88
CA SER A 40 -8.48 -9.12 -6.43
C SER A 40 -8.58 -7.79 -5.68
N THR A 41 -9.58 -7.63 -4.81
CA THR A 41 -9.79 -6.48 -3.94
C THR A 41 -9.31 -6.84 -2.54
N ASN A 42 -8.29 -6.14 -2.07
CA ASN A 42 -7.63 -6.40 -0.79
C ASN A 42 -6.95 -5.13 -0.25
N VAL A 43 -6.64 -5.17 1.04
CA VAL A 43 -5.85 -4.16 1.76
C VAL A 43 -4.83 -4.91 2.59
N GLY A 44 -3.59 -4.47 2.58
CA GLY A 44 -2.52 -5.13 3.32
C GLY A 44 -1.50 -4.12 3.84
N VAL A 45 -0.74 -4.57 4.83
CA VAL A 45 0.38 -3.84 5.42
C VAL A 45 1.63 -4.67 5.23
N THR A 46 2.68 -4.02 4.74
CA THR A 46 4.03 -4.57 4.68
C THR A 46 4.91 -3.79 5.64
N VAL A 47 5.68 -4.50 6.45
CA VAL A 47 6.65 -3.89 7.36
C VAL A 47 8.05 -4.31 6.95
N TYR A 48 8.92 -3.34 6.69
CA TYR A 48 10.31 -3.60 6.35
C TYR A 48 11.24 -2.82 7.29
N PRO A 49 12.14 -3.49 8.03
CA PRO A 49 13.05 -2.82 8.94
C PRO A 49 14.12 -2.05 8.16
N VAL A 50 14.29 -0.77 8.47
CA VAL A 50 15.25 0.14 7.82
C VAL A 50 15.97 1.00 8.84
N ARG A 51 17.13 1.56 8.45
CA ARG A 51 17.93 2.45 9.30
C ARG A 51 17.96 3.87 8.73
N ILE A 52 16.86 4.59 8.92
CA ILE A 52 16.69 5.99 8.54
C ILE A 52 16.01 6.73 9.69
N ALA A 53 16.22 8.05 9.79
CA ALA A 53 15.58 8.86 10.82
C ALA A 53 14.22 9.43 10.38
N SER A 54 14.01 9.53 9.07
CA SER A 54 12.86 10.23 8.48
C SER A 54 12.61 9.76 7.05
N LEU A 55 11.35 9.82 6.61
CA LEU A 55 10.90 9.28 5.32
C LEU A 55 11.57 9.95 4.11
N ASP A 56 11.90 11.24 4.23
CA ASP A 56 12.59 12.04 3.19
C ASP A 56 14.00 11.53 2.86
N GLN A 57 14.61 10.70 3.70
CA GLN A 57 15.87 10.02 3.37
C GLN A 57 15.72 8.98 2.26
N PHE A 58 14.50 8.49 2.01
CA PHE A 58 14.23 7.71 0.81
C PHE A 58 14.11 8.58 -0.44
N GLY A 59 13.88 9.89 -0.29
CA GLY A 59 13.59 10.82 -1.36
C GLY A 59 12.31 11.60 -1.06
N ASP A 60 12.08 12.65 -1.83
CA ASP A 60 10.81 13.37 -1.78
C ASP A 60 9.65 12.53 -2.36
N LEU A 61 8.43 13.06 -2.22
CA LEU A 61 7.20 12.43 -2.70
C LEU A 61 7.29 12.01 -4.17
N GLN A 62 7.85 12.87 -5.03
CA GLN A 62 7.94 12.62 -6.46
C GLN A 62 8.96 11.52 -6.77
N ALA A 63 10.15 11.60 -6.19
CA ALA A 63 11.22 10.62 -6.41
C ALA A 63 10.80 9.22 -5.92
N VAL A 64 10.13 9.13 -4.78
CA VAL A 64 9.58 7.86 -4.27
C VAL A 64 8.46 7.35 -5.18
N GLY A 65 7.56 8.21 -5.63
CA GLY A 65 6.49 7.87 -6.58
C GLY A 65 7.03 7.34 -7.91
N GLU A 66 8.06 7.98 -8.47
CA GLU A 66 8.71 7.52 -9.70
C GLU A 66 9.39 6.16 -9.54
N ARG A 67 10.06 5.92 -8.40
CA ARG A 67 10.64 4.61 -8.08
C ARG A 67 9.58 3.53 -7.90
N LEU A 68 8.46 3.86 -7.25
CA LEU A 68 7.30 2.97 -7.11
C LEU A 68 6.79 2.53 -8.48
N LEU A 69 6.53 3.49 -9.38
CA LEU A 69 6.08 3.15 -10.74
C LEU A 69 7.16 2.41 -11.55
N GLY A 70 8.44 2.76 -11.38
CA GLY A 70 9.56 2.05 -12.00
C GLY A 70 9.58 0.57 -11.59
N ALA A 71 9.39 0.27 -10.30
CA ALA A 71 9.31 -1.09 -9.78
C ALA A 71 8.09 -1.85 -10.34
N GLU A 72 6.94 -1.18 -10.52
CA GLU A 72 5.78 -1.79 -11.18
C GLU A 72 6.06 -2.12 -12.65
N ARG A 73 6.70 -1.20 -13.42
CA ARG A 73 7.06 -1.41 -14.83
C ARG A 73 8.07 -2.54 -15.03
N ALA A 74 8.95 -2.76 -14.05
CA ALA A 74 9.97 -3.80 -14.13
C ALA A 74 9.40 -5.23 -14.02
N LYS A 75 8.14 -5.40 -13.59
CA LYS A 75 7.49 -6.70 -13.50
C LYS A 75 7.03 -7.16 -14.89
N GLU A 76 7.37 -8.38 -15.27
CA GLU A 76 7.00 -8.98 -16.57
C GLU A 76 5.48 -8.98 -16.81
N SER A 77 4.66 -9.08 -15.76
CA SER A 77 3.21 -9.08 -15.88
C SER A 77 2.58 -7.70 -16.14
N THR A 78 3.35 -6.61 -16.03
CA THR A 78 2.86 -5.23 -16.15
C THR A 78 2.84 -4.80 -17.61
N LEU A 79 1.68 -4.33 -18.07
CA LEU A 79 1.48 -3.80 -19.42
C LEU A 79 1.61 -2.27 -19.42
N SER A 80 1.02 -1.60 -18.43
CA SER A 80 1.13 -0.15 -18.25
C SER A 80 0.92 0.25 -16.79
N VAL A 81 1.51 1.38 -16.38
CA VAL A 81 1.29 1.96 -15.06
C VAL A 81 1.34 3.49 -15.13
N ALA A 82 0.39 4.15 -14.46
CA ALA A 82 0.25 5.61 -14.46
C ALA A 82 -0.09 6.13 -13.06
N MET A 83 0.63 7.16 -12.61
CA MET A 83 0.28 7.89 -11.39
C MET A 83 -1.04 8.63 -11.61
N VAL A 84 -1.92 8.62 -10.63
CA VAL A 84 -3.17 9.38 -10.66
C VAL A 84 -3.16 10.50 -9.64
N ALA A 85 -2.71 10.21 -8.42
CA ALA A 85 -2.54 11.21 -7.38
C ALA A 85 -1.37 10.84 -6.46
N GLN A 86 -0.74 11.84 -5.88
CA GLN A 86 0.25 11.66 -4.84
C GLN A 86 0.12 12.78 -3.82
N THR A 87 0.26 12.48 -2.54
CA THR A 87 0.12 13.48 -1.46
C THR A 87 1.09 13.18 -0.33
N ALA A 88 1.76 14.20 0.19
CA ALA A 88 2.51 14.11 1.43
C ALA A 88 1.67 14.71 2.57
N ARG A 89 1.53 13.97 3.67
CA ARG A 89 0.80 14.43 4.86
C ARG A 89 1.62 14.17 6.12
N SER A 90 1.41 14.99 7.12
CA SER A 90 1.99 14.80 8.45
C SER A 90 0.87 14.56 9.45
N SER A 91 1.06 13.55 10.29
CA SER A 91 0.16 13.31 11.43
C SER A 91 0.42 14.31 12.55
N ALA A 92 -0.52 14.41 13.50
CA ALA A 92 -0.36 15.23 14.69
C ALA A 92 0.88 14.85 15.55
N SER A 93 1.36 13.61 15.44
CA SER A 93 2.58 13.13 16.08
C SER A 93 3.86 13.44 15.28
N GLY A 94 3.75 14.13 14.14
CA GLY A 94 4.88 14.50 13.28
C GLY A 94 5.36 13.40 12.33
N ALA A 95 4.76 12.21 12.37
CA ALA A 95 5.08 11.15 11.40
C ALA A 95 4.57 11.56 10.01
N ALA A 96 5.49 11.58 9.03
CA ALA A 96 5.20 11.86 7.63
C ALA A 96 4.69 10.59 6.92
N THR A 97 3.76 10.77 5.99
CA THR A 97 3.18 9.73 5.15
C THR A 97 3.15 10.22 3.71
N TYR A 98 3.54 9.36 2.78
CA TYR A 98 3.36 9.56 1.35
C TYR A 98 2.25 8.63 0.89
N ASP A 99 1.18 9.20 0.37
CA ASP A 99 0.08 8.47 -0.24
C ASP A 99 0.25 8.51 -1.77
N PHE A 100 0.09 7.37 -2.42
CA PHE A 100 0.14 7.21 -3.86
C PHE A 100 -1.12 6.50 -4.35
N GLU A 101 -1.76 7.08 -5.35
CA GLU A 101 -2.83 6.45 -6.10
C GLU A 101 -2.40 6.27 -7.55
N TYR A 102 -2.47 5.04 -8.04
CA TYR A 102 -2.04 4.72 -9.40
C TYR A 102 -2.90 3.63 -10.05
N GLU A 103 -2.92 3.65 -11.37
CA GLU A 103 -3.53 2.61 -12.20
C GLU A 103 -2.46 1.66 -12.73
N LEU A 104 -2.75 0.36 -12.66
CA LEU A 104 -1.89 -0.71 -13.13
C LEU A 104 -2.68 -1.62 -14.07
N GLU A 105 -2.26 -1.68 -15.34
CA GLU A 105 -2.73 -2.69 -16.27
C GLU A 105 -1.74 -3.85 -16.31
N SER A 106 -2.25 -5.06 -16.11
CA SER A 106 -1.46 -6.28 -16.11
C SER A 106 -2.07 -7.33 -17.04
N THR A 107 -1.32 -8.41 -17.30
CA THR A 107 -1.84 -9.59 -18.00
C THR A 107 -3.04 -10.26 -17.30
N ARG A 108 -3.31 -9.90 -16.03
CA ARG A 108 -4.44 -10.37 -15.23
C ARG A 108 -5.58 -9.34 -15.12
N GLY A 109 -5.50 -8.25 -15.88
CA GLY A 109 -6.48 -7.16 -15.88
C GLY A 109 -5.98 -5.89 -15.18
N ARG A 110 -6.88 -4.90 -15.13
CA ARG A 110 -6.62 -3.55 -14.61
C ARG A 110 -6.92 -3.45 -13.11
N LYS A 111 -6.11 -2.67 -12.41
CA LYS A 111 -6.24 -2.38 -10.97
C LYS A 111 -6.07 -0.89 -10.71
N ARG A 112 -6.77 -0.42 -9.69
CA ARG A 112 -6.54 0.87 -9.04
C ARG A 112 -5.93 0.58 -7.67
N ILE A 113 -4.79 1.19 -7.37
CA ILE A 113 -4.04 0.92 -6.14
C ILE A 113 -3.90 2.22 -5.37
N LEU A 114 -4.20 2.16 -4.07
CA LEU A 114 -3.93 3.21 -3.09
C LEU A 114 -2.89 2.63 -2.13
N SER A 115 -1.76 3.31 -1.98
CA SER A 115 -0.62 2.90 -1.15
C SER A 115 -0.09 4.04 -0.33
#